data_AF-A0A7V4G0Q7-F1
#
_entry.id   AF-A0A7V4G0Q7-F1
#
_cell.length_a   1.000
_cell.length_b   1.000
_cell.length_c   1.000
_cell.angle_alpha   90.00
_cell.angle_beta   90.00
_cell.angle_gamma   90.00
#
_symmetry.space_group_name_H-M   'P 1'
#
loop_
_entity.id
_entity.type
_entity.pdbx_description
1 polymer ?
#
loop_
_entity_poly.entity_id
_entity_poly.type
_entity_poly.pdbx_seq_one_letter_code
_entity_poly.pdbx_strand_id
1 'polypeptide(L)'
;MDTSLLIPLVLLVPAAGVGLCLLMPSARSVLGVLCITVLVTSLSGVCLTAQVFDRGPATSAGDWLFIDALSAYHLLLLAVVFVFSTIFAIQYFGSHHILDRTAARRF
;
A
#
# COMPACT_ATOMS: atom_id res chain seq x y z
N MET A 1 -10.65 14.36 -6.43
CA MET A 1 -11.18 12.99 -6.44
C MET A 1 -12.12 12.86 -5.27
N ASP A 2 -13.29 12.27 -5.46
CA ASP A 2 -14.26 12.09 -4.39
C ASP A 2 -13.67 11.20 -3.28
N THR A 3 -13.81 11.62 -2.03
CA THR A 3 -13.35 10.87 -0.85
C THR A 3 -13.98 9.48 -0.79
N SER A 4 -15.20 9.34 -1.32
CA SER A 4 -15.92 8.08 -1.48
C SER A 4 -15.16 7.04 -2.30
N LEU A 5 -14.31 7.47 -3.26
CA LEU A 5 -13.47 6.59 -4.08
C LEU A 5 -12.09 6.36 -3.47
N LEU A 6 -11.55 7.32 -2.71
CA LEU A 6 -10.21 7.19 -2.12
C LEU A 6 -10.16 6.18 -0.97
N ILE A 7 -11.19 6.14 -0.12
CA ILE A 7 -11.28 5.18 0.99
C ILE A 7 -11.20 3.72 0.48
N PRO A 8 -12.04 3.27 -0.48
CA PRO A 8 -11.95 1.91 -1.00
C PRO A 8 -10.65 1.69 -1.77
N LEU A 9 -10.07 2.71 -2.43
CA LEU A 9 -8.80 2.57 -3.12
C LEU A 9 -7.66 2.23 -2.16
N VAL A 10 -7.58 2.91 -1.00
CA VAL A 10 -6.57 2.65 0.04
C VAL A 10 -6.69 1.23 0.60
N LEU A 11 -7.88 0.63 0.62
CA LEU A 11 -8.12 -0.72 1.14
C LEU A 11 -7.98 -1.81 0.08
N LEU A 12 -8.54 -1.59 -1.11
CA LEU A 12 -8.62 -2.60 -2.17
C LEU A 12 -7.32 -2.73 -2.95
N VAL A 13 -6.54 -1.66 -3.11
CA VAL A 13 -5.27 -1.71 -3.85
C VAL A 13 -4.28 -2.68 -3.18
N PRO A 14 -4.02 -2.62 -1.87
CA PRO A 14 -3.19 -3.61 -1.18
C PRO A 14 -3.71 -5.05 -1.34
N ALA A 15 -5.02 -5.26 -1.19
CA ALA A 15 -5.63 -6.58 -1.31
C ALA A 15 -5.48 -7.16 -2.73
N ALA A 16 -5.72 -6.34 -3.75
CA ALA A 16 -5.49 -6.69 -5.14
C ALA A 16 -4.00 -6.96 -5.42
N GLY A 17 -3.11 -6.15 -4.85
CA GLY A 17 -1.66 -6.35 -4.94
C GLY A 17 -1.22 -7.71 -4.40
N VAL A 18 -1.76 -8.15 -3.26
CA VAL A 18 -1.52 -9.51 -2.73
C VAL A 18 -1.98 -10.57 -3.73
N GLY A 19 -3.20 -10.45 -4.25
CA GLY A 19 -3.73 -11.38 -5.25
C GLY A 19 -2.85 -11.48 -6.49
N LEU A 20 -2.38 -10.34 -7.00
CA LEU A 20 -1.46 -10.28 -8.15
C LEU A 20 -0.10 -10.91 -7.82
N CYS A 21 0.46 -10.65 -6.64
CA CYS A 21 1.71 -11.24 -6.19
C CYS A 21 1.66 -12.78 -6.16
N LEU A 22 0.54 -13.38 -5.76
CA LEU A 22 0.37 -14.84 -5.74
C LEU A 22 0.41 -15.47 -7.14
N LEU A 23 0.07 -14.71 -8.18
CA LEU A 23 0.08 -15.16 -9.56
C LEU A 23 1.44 -14.96 -10.24
N MET A 24 2.36 -14.21 -9.63
CA MET A 24 3.63 -13.87 -10.27
C MET A 24 4.61 -15.05 -10.25
N PRO A 25 5.24 -15.38 -11.40
CA PRO A 25 6.14 -16.52 -11.51
C PRO A 25 7.55 -16.24 -10.93
N SER A 26 7.91 -14.97 -10.75
CA SER A 26 9.25 -14.56 -10.35
C SER A 26 9.24 -13.55 -9.20
N ALA A 27 10.27 -13.62 -8.35
CA ALA A 27 10.43 -12.67 -7.24
C ALA A 27 10.60 -11.22 -7.71
N ARG A 28 11.21 -11.00 -8.89
CA ARG A 28 11.34 -9.66 -9.49
C ARG A 28 9.97 -9.09 -9.87
N SER A 29 9.09 -9.93 -10.42
CA SER A 29 7.71 -9.55 -10.74
C SER A 29 6.91 -9.23 -9.47
N VAL A 30 7.05 -10.02 -8.41
CA VAL A 30 6.44 -9.75 -7.09
C VAL A 30 6.92 -8.40 -6.55
N LEU A 31 8.22 -8.13 -6.58
CA LEU A 31 8.78 -6.86 -6.13
C LEU A 31 8.23 -5.68 -6.93
N GLY A 32 8.10 -5.81 -8.26
CA GLY A 32 7.48 -4.80 -9.11
C GLY A 32 6.02 -4.51 -8.74
N VAL A 33 5.21 -5.57 -8.57
CA VAL A 33 3.80 -5.45 -8.15
C VAL A 33 3.70 -4.79 -6.76
N LEU A 34 4.55 -5.18 -5.82
CA LEU A 34 4.62 -4.60 -4.48
C LEU A 34 4.92 -3.11 -4.55
N CYS A 35 5.92 -2.70 -5.34
CA CYS A 35 6.28 -1.29 -5.51
C CYS A 35 5.12 -0.46 -6.07
N ILE A 36 4.44 -0.95 -7.11
CA ILE A 36 3.28 -0.27 -7.71
C ILE A 36 2.15 -0.16 -6.69
N THR A 37 1.86 -1.25 -5.99
CA THR A 37 0.78 -1.32 -4.99
C THR A 37 1.01 -0.32 -3.86
N VAL A 38 2.23 -0.26 -3.32
CA VAL A 38 2.59 0.68 -2.26
C VAL A 38 2.53 2.12 -2.78
N LEU A 39 3.05 2.40 -3.98
CA LEU A 39 3.01 3.74 -4.55
C LEU A 39 1.57 4.25 -4.72
N VAL A 40 0.69 3.45 -5.31
CA VAL A 40 -0.72 3.81 -5.52
C VAL A 40 -1.44 3.98 -4.19
N THR A 41 -1.24 3.06 -3.24
CA THR A 41 -1.88 3.12 -1.92
C THR A 41 -1.42 4.35 -1.13
N SER A 42 -0.11 4.61 -1.10
CA SER A 42 0.46 5.75 -0.39
C SER A 42 0.03 7.08 -0.99
N LEU A 43 0.00 7.21 -2.33
CA LEU A 43 -0.47 8.44 -2.98
C LEU A 43 -1.96 8.67 -2.68
N SER A 44 -2.77 7.61 -2.72
CA SER A 44 -4.19 7.66 -2.39
C SER A 44 -4.41 8.06 -0.93
N GLY A 45 -3.59 7.52 -0.02
CA GLY A 45 -3.60 7.86 1.40
C GLY A 45 -3.24 9.33 1.63
N VAL A 46 -2.18 9.84 1.00
CA VAL A 46 -1.80 11.25 1.07
C VAL A 46 -2.92 12.16 0.56
N CYS A 47 -3.53 11.84 -0.59
CA CYS A 47 -4.66 12.61 -1.13
C CYS A 47 -5.89 12.58 -0.21
N LEU A 48 -6.18 11.44 0.42
CA LEU A 48 -7.29 11.30 1.36
C LEU A 48 -7.03 12.11 2.63
N THR A 49 -5.83 11.99 3.19
CA THR A 49 -5.40 12.76 4.37
C THR A 49 -5.46 14.26 4.12
N ALA A 50 -4.97 14.73 2.97
CA ALA A 50 -5.06 16.14 2.59
C ALA A 50 -6.52 16.63 2.54
N GLN A 51 -7.43 15.82 1.99
CA GLN A 51 -8.85 16.18 1.95
C GLN A 51 -9.50 16.18 3.34
N VAL A 52 -9.15 15.25 4.22
CA VAL A 52 -9.69 15.19 5.58
C VAL A 52 -9.26 16.41 6.41
N PHE A 53 -8.01 16.86 6.24
CA PHE A 53 -7.53 18.08 6.90
C PHE A 53 -8.16 19.37 6.34
N ASP A 54 -8.52 19.40 5.05
CA ASP A 54 -9.13 20.57 4.40
C ASP A 54 -10.65 20.66 4.65
N ARG A 55 -11.36 19.53 4.56
CA ARG A 55 -12.84 19.49 4.50
C ARG A 55 -13.49 18.82 5.71
N GLY A 56 -12.70 18.24 6.60
CA GLY A 56 -13.18 17.47 7.74
C GLY A 56 -13.36 15.97 7.45
N PRO A 57 -13.95 15.23 8.40
CA PRO A 57 -14.08 13.77 8.31
C PRO A 57 -14.86 13.30 7.06
N ALA A 58 -14.55 12.10 6.59
CA ALA A 58 -15.21 11.49 5.44
C ALA A 58 -15.71 10.08 5.74
N THR A 59 -16.80 9.68 5.07
CA THR A 59 -17.34 8.32 5.12
C THR A 59 -17.41 7.69 3.74
N SER A 60 -17.43 6.36 3.70
CA SER A 60 -17.71 5.57 2.49
C SER A 60 -18.43 4.26 2.86
N ALA A 61 -18.92 3.55 1.85
CA ALA A 61 -19.67 2.30 1.97
C ALA A 61 -20.90 2.38 2.90
N GLY A 62 -21.67 3.47 2.81
CA GLY A 62 -22.86 3.69 3.65
C GLY A 62 -22.52 3.84 5.14
N ASP A 63 -21.53 4.68 5.45
CA ASP A 63 -21.01 4.98 6.79
C ASP A 63 -20.35 3.81 7.54
N TRP A 64 -20.08 2.69 6.85
CA TRP A 64 -19.28 1.59 7.41
C TRP A 64 -17.81 1.96 7.57
N LEU A 65 -17.29 2.78 6.67
CA LEU A 65 -15.91 3.23 6.67
C LEU A 65 -15.87 4.71 6.99
N PHE A 66 -15.18 5.07 8.07
CA PHE A 66 -15.05 6.43 8.54
C PHE A 66 -13.57 6.79 8.69
N ILE A 67 -13.22 8.01 8.27
CA ILE A 67 -11.89 8.58 8.46
C ILE A 67 -12.02 9.99 9.03
N ASP A 68 -11.34 10.22 10.14
CA ASP A 68 -11.19 11.49 10.84
C ASP A 68 -9.73 11.98 10.79
N ALA A 69 -9.45 13.13 11.41
CA ALA A 69 -8.11 13.70 11.42
C ALA A 69 -7.06 12.76 12.05
N LEU A 70 -7.43 12.00 13.09
CA LEU A 70 -6.53 11.09 13.78
C LEU A 70 -6.16 9.90 12.90
N SER A 71 -7.16 9.23 12.31
CA SER A 71 -6.94 8.11 11.40
C SER A 71 -6.26 8.54 10.10
N ALA A 72 -6.55 9.75 9.59
CA ALA A 72 -5.85 10.35 8.47
C ALA A 72 -4.36 10.61 8.77
N TYR A 73 -4.01 11.03 9.99
CA TYR A 73 -2.63 11.15 10.43
C TYR A 73 -1.92 9.78 10.47
N HIS A 74 -2.57 8.75 11.01
CA HIS A 74 -2.01 7.39 11.02
C HIS A 74 -1.82 6.83 9.60
N LEU A 75 -2.74 7.12 8.69
CA LEU A 75 -2.61 6.73 7.29
C LEU A 75 -1.36 7.33 6.64
N LEU A 76 -1.03 8.59 6.97
CA LEU A 76 0.19 9.24 6.51
C LEU A 76 1.45 8.59 7.08
N LEU A 77 1.46 8.25 8.38
CA LEU A 77 2.57 7.52 9.00
C LEU A 77 2.79 6.16 8.33
N LEU A 78 1.72 5.41 8.07
CA LEU A 78 1.80 4.13 7.37
C LEU A 78 2.35 4.30 5.94
N ALA A 79 1.88 5.32 5.21
CA ALA A 79 2.37 5.61 3.87
C ALA A 79 3.89 5.87 3.86
N VAL A 80 4.38 6.65 4.83
CA VAL A 80 5.82 6.93 5.01
C VAL A 80 6.59 5.63 5.27
N VAL A 81 6.16 4.85 6.27
CA VAL A 81 6.82 3.60 6.64
C VAL A 81 6.86 2.64 5.45
N PHE A 82 5.72 2.42 4.77
CA PHE A 82 5.65 1.50 3.64
C PHE A 82 6.49 1.95 2.44
N VAL A 83 6.54 3.24 2.13
CA VAL A 83 7.40 3.75 1.05
C VAL A 83 8.86 3.50 1.37
N PHE A 84 9.33 3.87 2.57
CA PHE A 84 10.74 3.64 2.95
C PHE A 84 11.10 2.16 3.04
N SER A 85 10.21 1.32 3.60
CA SER A 85 10.41 -0.13 3.60
C SER A 85 10.47 -0.70 2.19
N THR A 86 9.68 -0.17 1.26
CA THR A 86 9.67 -0.62 -0.14
C THR A 86 10.96 -0.21 -0.87
N ILE A 87 11.43 1.02 -0.68
CA ILE A 87 12.72 1.48 -1.22
C ILE A 87 13.84 0.57 -0.71
N PHE A 88 13.85 0.28 0.59
CA PHE A 88 14.81 -0.64 1.18
C PHE A 88 14.70 -2.05 0.58
N ALA A 89 13.48 -2.57 0.41
CA ALA A 89 13.23 -3.88 -0.20
C ALA A 89 13.78 -3.97 -1.63
N ILE A 90 13.67 -2.90 -2.44
CA ILE A 90 14.24 -2.86 -3.80
C ILE A 90 15.75 -3.10 -3.75
N GLN A 91 16.46 -2.41 -2.87
CA GLN A 91 17.91 -2.55 -2.74
C GLN A 91 18.28 -3.92 -2.15
N TYR A 92 17.57 -4.35 -1.12
CA TYR A 92 17.81 -5.62 -0.43
C TYR A 92 17.63 -6.83 -1.36
N PHE A 93 16.55 -6.87 -2.14
CA PHE A 93 16.27 -7.96 -3.07
C PHE A 93 16.90 -7.79 -4.46
N GLY A 94 17.33 -6.59 -4.83
CA GLY A 94 18.07 -6.32 -6.07
C GLY A 94 19.52 -6.82 -6.02
N SER A 95 20.11 -6.90 -4.82
CA SER A 95 21.52 -7.21 -4.60
C SER A 95 21.73 -8.68 -4.25
N HIS A 96 21.93 -9.55 -5.25
CA HIS A 96 22.53 -10.89 -5.13
C HIS A 96 21.92 -11.94 -4.17
N HIS A 97 20.78 -11.71 -3.51
CA HIS A 97 20.06 -12.82 -2.88
C HIS A 97 19.31 -13.60 -3.96
N ILE A 98 19.93 -14.70 -4.42
CA ILE A 98 19.24 -15.75 -5.17
C ILE A 98 18.10 -16.20 -4.26
N LEU A 99 16.88 -15.72 -4.54
CA LEU A 99 15.65 -16.21 -3.93
C LEU A 99 15.39 -17.61 -4.47
N ASP A 100 16.19 -18.57 -4.02
CA ASP A 100 15.95 -19.98 -4.25
C ASP A 100 14.70 -20.34 -3.46
N ARG A 101 13.67 -20.84 -4.15
CA ARG A 101 12.45 -21.37 -3.52
C ARG A 101 12.77 -22.42 -2.45
N THR A 102 13.88 -23.12 -2.62
CA THR A 102 14.37 -24.14 -1.68
C THR A 102 14.89 -23.51 -0.37
N ALA A 103 15.55 -22.35 -0.45
CA ALA A 103 16.02 -21.62 0.72
C ALA A 103 14.87 -20.98 1.51
N ALA A 104 13.81 -20.52 0.82
CA ALA A 104 12.64 -19.91 1.45
C ALA A 104 11.77 -20.89 2.26
N ARG A 105 11.81 -22.21 1.99
CA ARG A 105 11.06 -23.23 2.74
C ARG A 105 11.71 -23.66 4.06
N ARG A 106 12.90 -23.15 4.38
CA ARG A 106 13.64 -23.47 5.61
C ARG A 106 13.35 -22.54 6.79
N PHE A 107 12.57 -21.48 6.55
CA PHE A 107 12.01 -20.59 7.55
C PHE A 107 10.49 -20.77 7.59
#